data_AF-A0A7X0XEV3-F1
#
_entry.id   AF-A0A7X0XEV3-F1
#
_cell.length_a   1.000
_cell.length_b   1.000
_cell.length_c   1.000
_cell.angle_alpha   90.00
_cell.angle_beta   90.00
_cell.angle_gamma   90.00
#
_symmetry.space_group_name_H-M   'P 1'
#
loop_
_entity.id
_entity.type
_entity.pdbx_description
1 polymer ?
#
loop_
_entity_poly.entity_id
_entity_poly.type
_entity_poly.pdbx_seq_one_letter_code
_entity_poly.pdbx_strand_id
1 'polypeptide(L)'
;MADKVKINQDVLSNDIIPEVRQIEKSLETTYKQSSELLSTIKQLKWRGQARNSVIAYLDLVNQYHSDVLKAAQNHTKAVEQLDTNIGDYNKESEVGRLNSI
;
A
#
# COMPACT_ATOMS: atom_id res chain seq x y z
N MET A 1 -21.53 -18.80 -6.99
CA MET A 1 -22.18 -17.49 -6.73
C MET A 1 -21.32 -16.82 -5.68
N ALA A 2 -20.75 -15.65 -5.97
CA ALA A 2 -19.99 -14.91 -4.95
C ALA A 2 -20.99 -14.39 -3.91
N ASP A 3 -20.73 -14.67 -2.64
CA ASP A 3 -21.52 -14.13 -1.54
C ASP A 3 -21.56 -12.59 -1.65
N LYS A 4 -22.72 -11.99 -1.39
CA LYS A 4 -22.86 -10.53 -1.38
C LYS A 4 -21.97 -9.98 -0.27
N VAL A 5 -20.82 -9.41 -0.64
CA VAL A 5 -19.92 -8.74 0.28
C VAL A 5 -20.65 -7.52 0.84
N LYS A 6 -20.96 -7.54 2.14
CA LYS A 6 -21.45 -6.37 2.87
C LYS A 6 -20.27 -5.56 3.35
N ILE A 7 -20.17 -4.32 2.93
CA ILE A 7 -19.11 -3.39 3.34
C ILE A 7 -19.69 -2.52 4.45
N ASN A 8 -19.12 -2.62 5.64
CA ASN A 8 -19.49 -1.77 6.78
C ASN A 8 -18.56 -0.56 6.78
N GLN A 9 -19.14 0.64 6.62
CA GLN A 9 -18.37 1.89 6.57
C GLN A 9 -17.60 2.13 7.86
N ASP A 10 -18.17 1.85 9.03
CA ASP A 10 -17.48 2.08 10.31
C ASP A 10 -16.25 1.19 10.47
N VAL A 11 -16.34 -0.08 10.04
CA VAL A 11 -15.20 -1.01 10.05
C VAL A 11 -14.15 -0.56 9.02
N LEU A 12 -14.60 -0.08 7.86
CA LEU A 12 -13.73 0.43 6.80
C LEU A 12 -12.90 1.63 7.31
N SER A 13 -13.56 2.63 7.91
CA SER A 13 -12.92 3.86 8.37
C SER A 13 -12.07 3.67 9.63
N ASN A 14 -12.53 2.85 10.59
CA ASN A 14 -11.89 2.77 11.90
C ASN A 14 -10.85 1.65 12.03
N ASP A 15 -11.00 0.56 11.26
CA ASP A 15 -10.12 -0.61 11.38
C ASP A 15 -9.26 -0.77 10.11
N ILE A 16 -9.90 -0.86 8.95
CA ILE A 16 -9.22 -1.24 7.71
C ILE A 16 -8.32 -0.12 7.16
N ILE A 17 -8.79 1.13 7.07
CA ILE A 17 -7.99 2.26 6.56
C ILE A 17 -6.72 2.47 7.41
N PRO A 18 -6.79 2.48 8.76
CA PRO A 18 -5.60 2.56 9.59
C PRO A 18 -4.61 1.41 9.37
N GLU A 19 -5.10 0.17 9.26
CA GLU A 19 -4.26 -1.00 9.02
C GLU A 19 -3.53 -0.94 7.68
N VAL A 20 -4.23 -0.62 6.57
CA VAL A 20 -3.59 -0.55 5.25
C VAL A 20 -2.57 0.59 5.17
N ARG A 21 -2.83 1.73 5.84
CA ARG A 21 -1.86 2.82 5.96
C ARG A 21 -0.63 2.42 6.79
N GLN A 22 -0.82 1.64 7.84
CA GLN A 22 0.30 1.11 8.63
C GLN A 22 1.17 0.16 7.79
N ILE A 23 0.55 -0.73 7.03
CA ILE A 23 1.24 -1.64 6.11
C ILE A 23 2.01 -0.84 5.05
N GLU A 24 1.38 0.15 4.43
CA GLU A 24 2.02 1.04 3.45
C GLU A 24 3.26 1.72 4.05
N LYS A 25 3.15 2.30 5.25
CA LYS A 25 4.28 2.94 5.94
C LYS A 25 5.42 1.96 6.25
N SER A 26 5.09 0.73 6.64
CA SER A 26 6.09 -0.33 6.84
C SER A 26 6.79 -0.67 5.52
N LEU A 27 6.05 -0.76 4.41
CA LEU A 27 6.61 -1.00 3.08
C LEU A 27 7.48 0.16 2.60
N GLU A 28 7.08 1.42 2.81
CA GLU A 28 7.91 2.59 2.53
C GLU A 28 9.25 2.53 3.28
N THR A 29 9.19 2.15 4.56
CA THR A 29 10.38 2.02 5.40
C THR A 29 11.32 0.94 4.86
N THR A 30 10.80 -0.25 4.55
CA THR A 30 11.63 -1.36 4.04
C THR A 30 12.19 -1.06 2.64
N TYR A 31 11.42 -0.41 1.76
CA TYR A 31 11.89 0.03 0.46
C TYR A 31 13.02 1.05 0.60
N LYS A 32 12.87 2.04 1.49
CA LYS A 32 13.91 3.02 1.79
C LYS A 32 15.20 2.35 2.30
N GLN A 33 15.09 1.43 3.26
CA GLN A 33 16.24 0.70 3.79
C GLN A 33 16.94 -0.14 2.71
N SER A 34 16.18 -0.80 1.83
CA SER A 34 16.72 -1.56 0.70
C SER A 34 17.49 -0.66 -0.28
N SER A 35 16.92 0.50 -0.63
CA SER A 35 17.54 1.51 -1.48
C SER A 35 18.81 2.10 -0.88
N GLU A 36 18.81 2.39 0.42
CA GLU A 36 19.99 2.87 1.15
C GLU A 36 21.11 1.83 1.15
N LEU A 37 20.80 0.57 1.47
CA LEU A 37 21.77 -0.53 1.45
C LEU A 37 22.41 -0.71 0.06
N LEU A 38 21.58 -0.74 -0.99
CA LEU A 38 22.04 -0.84 -2.36
C LEU A 38 22.97 0.32 -2.74
N SER A 39 22.61 1.55 -2.35
CA SER A 39 23.43 2.74 -2.58
C SER A 39 24.78 2.63 -1.87
N THR A 40 24.79 2.22 -0.59
CA THR A 40 26.01 2.02 0.19
C THR A 40 26.92 1.00 -0.49
N ILE A 41 26.42 -0.17 -0.88
CA ILE A 41 27.25 -1.20 -1.53
C ILE A 41 27.80 -0.73 -2.88
N LYS A 42 27.01 0.02 -3.67
CA LYS A 42 27.47 0.61 -4.93
C LYS A 42 28.65 1.58 -4.72
N GLN A 43 28.73 2.27 -3.58
CA GLN A 43 29.80 3.22 -3.25
C GLN A 43 31.06 2.57 -2.63
N LEU A 44 30.98 1.34 -2.13
CA LEU A 44 32.15 0.66 -1.54
C LEU A 44 33.24 0.40 -2.59
N LYS A 45 34.51 0.53 -2.17
CA LYS A 45 35.71 0.24 -3.00
C LYS A 45 35.90 -1.25 -3.35
N TRP A 46 34.95 -2.10 -2.97
CA TRP A 46 34.91 -3.52 -3.32
C TRP A 46 34.80 -3.70 -4.84
N ARG A 47 35.43 -4.72 -5.41
CA ARG A 47 35.46 -5.00 -6.85
C ARG A 47 35.42 -6.51 -7.10
N GLY A 48 35.09 -6.90 -8.34
CA GLY A 48 35.07 -8.29 -8.80
C GLY A 48 33.66 -8.87 -8.96
N GLN A 49 33.59 -10.10 -9.46
CA GLN A 49 32.34 -10.77 -9.82
C GLN A 49 31.39 -10.93 -8.63
N ALA A 50 31.92 -11.23 -7.44
CA ALA A 50 31.13 -11.33 -6.22
C ALA A 50 30.37 -10.03 -5.89
N ARG A 51 30.99 -8.86 -6.08
CA ARG A 51 30.31 -7.57 -5.91
C ARG A 51 29.17 -7.41 -6.90
N ASN A 52 29.41 -7.73 -8.16
CA ASN A 52 28.41 -7.59 -9.20
C ASN A 52 27.20 -8.49 -8.93
N SER A 53 27.43 -9.72 -8.48
CA SER A 53 26.35 -10.63 -8.07
C SER A 53 25.55 -10.11 -6.88
N VAL A 54 26.22 -9.55 -5.86
CA VAL A 54 25.52 -8.96 -4.70
C VAL A 54 24.70 -7.72 -5.11
N ILE A 55 25.26 -6.86 -5.96
CA ILE A 55 24.52 -5.69 -6.47
C ILE A 55 23.31 -6.14 -7.28
N ALA A 56 23.45 -7.11 -8.19
CA ALA A 56 22.34 -7.62 -8.98
C ALA A 56 21.23 -8.22 -8.09
N TYR A 57 21.61 -8.97 -7.06
CA TYR A 57 20.65 -9.50 -6.09
C TYR A 57 19.92 -8.40 -5.32
N LEU A 58 20.65 -7.38 -4.85
CA LEU A 58 20.04 -6.25 -4.14
C LEU A 58 19.19 -5.36 -5.05
N ASP A 59 19.55 -5.22 -6.34
CA ASP A 59 18.71 -4.55 -7.33
C ASP A 59 17.37 -5.29 -7.48
N LEU A 60 17.37 -6.63 -7.54
CA LEU A 60 16.14 -7.45 -7.58
C LEU A 60 15.29 -7.29 -6.30
N VAL A 61 15.92 -7.36 -5.13
CA VAL A 61 15.24 -7.16 -3.85
C VAL A 61 14.60 -5.77 -3.78
N ASN A 62 15.33 -4.72 -4.18
CA ASN A 62 14.82 -3.35 -4.19
C ASN A 62 13.67 -3.18 -5.19
N GLN A 63 13.74 -3.84 -6.35
CA GLN A 63 12.65 -3.87 -7.33
C GLN A 63 11.37 -4.49 -6.73
N TYR A 64 11.48 -5.64 -6.06
CA TYR A 64 10.32 -6.27 -5.41
C TYR A 64 9.73 -5.38 -4.30
N HIS A 65 10.55 -4.73 -3.49
CA HIS A 65 10.04 -3.77 -2.51
C HIS A 65 9.30 -2.60 -3.16
N SER A 66 9.81 -2.08 -4.29
CA SER A 66 9.15 -1.01 -5.05
C SER A 66 7.79 -1.45 -5.58
N ASP A 67 7.70 -2.66 -6.14
CA ASP A 67 6.47 -3.16 -6.75
C ASP A 67 5.40 -3.46 -5.70
N VAL A 68 5.79 -4.06 -4.57
CA VAL A 68 4.87 -4.30 -3.44
C VAL A 68 4.40 -2.98 -2.83
N LEU A 69 5.29 -1.99 -2.67
CA LEU A 69 4.90 -0.66 -2.18
C LEU A 69 3.87 0.00 -3.10
N LYS A 70 4.09 -0.01 -4.42
CA LYS A 70 3.12 0.54 -5.38
C LYS A 70 1.77 -0.17 -5.31
N ALA A 71 1.77 -1.49 -5.18
CA ALA A 71 0.54 -2.27 -5.03
C ALA A 71 -0.20 -1.88 -3.73
N ALA A 72 0.52 -1.72 -2.62
CA ALA A 72 -0.06 -1.29 -1.35
C ALA A 72 -0.64 0.13 -1.44
N GLN A 73 0.07 1.09 -2.04
CA GLN A 73 -0.41 2.45 -2.26
C GLN A 73 -1.72 2.48 -3.08
N ASN A 74 -1.79 1.66 -4.14
CA ASN A 74 -3.02 1.52 -4.92
C ASN A 74 -4.17 0.92 -4.09
N HIS A 75 -3.86 -0.04 -3.23
CA HIS A 75 -4.84 -0.66 -2.34
C HIS A 75 -5.36 0.34 -1.29
N THR A 76 -4.47 1.06 -0.59
CA THR A 76 -4.84 2.13 0.35
C THR A 76 -5.75 3.15 -0.32
N LYS A 77 -5.35 3.64 -1.50
CA LYS A 77 -6.14 4.61 -2.26
C LYS A 77 -7.53 4.07 -2.63
N ALA A 78 -7.62 2.81 -3.06
CA ALA A 78 -8.90 2.20 -3.42
C ALA A 78 -9.84 2.08 -2.22
N VAL A 79 -9.31 1.70 -1.05
CA VAL A 79 -10.08 1.57 0.20
C VAL A 79 -10.55 2.94 0.71
N GLU A 80 -9.71 3.97 0.65
CA GLU A 80 -10.08 5.35 1.01
C GLU A 80 -11.14 5.94 0.06
N GLN A 81 -11.01 5.67 -1.25
CA GLN A 81 -12.00 6.07 -2.24
C GLN A 81 -13.33 5.36 -2.01
N LEU A 82 -13.30 4.08 -1.64
CA LEU A 82 -14.50 3.34 -1.29
C LEU A 82 -15.22 3.95 -0.09
N ASP A 83 -14.50 4.31 0.98
CA ASP A 83 -15.09 4.98 2.15
C ASP A 83 -15.73 6.32 1.76
N THR A 84 -15.00 7.13 0.96
CA THR A 84 -15.51 8.40 0.44
C THR A 84 -16.79 8.21 -0.36
N ASN A 85 -16.80 7.26 -1.30
CA ASN A 85 -17.95 6.99 -2.16
C ASN A 85 -19.17 6.49 -1.36
N ILE A 86 -18.97 5.65 -0.32
CA ILE A 86 -20.06 5.23 0.57
C ILE A 86 -20.61 6.42 1.34
N GLY A 87 -19.73 7.25 1.90
CA GLY A 87 -20.11 8.46 2.61
C GLY A 87 -20.89 9.45 1.74
N ASP A 88 -20.50 9.60 0.48
CA ASP A 88 -21.17 10.50 -0.47
C ASP A 88 -22.50 9.94 -0.95
N TYR A 89 -22.59 8.64 -1.23
CA TYR A 89 -23.86 7.96 -1.55
C TYR A 89 -24.89 8.12 -0.42
N ASN A 90 -24.47 7.98 0.84
CA ASN A 90 -25.35 8.16 2.00
C ASN A 90 -25.86 9.60 2.17
N LYS A 91 -25.17 10.59 1.59
CA LYS A 91 -25.57 12.01 1.60
C LYS A 91 -26.46 12.38 0.42
N GLU A 92 -26.62 11.52 -0.60
CA GLU A 92 -27.53 11.81 -1.71
C GLU A 92 -28.96 11.98 -1.19
N SER A 93 -29.65 13.00 -1.69
CA SER A 93 -30.94 13.45 -1.14
C SER A 93 -32.00 12.35 -1.08
N GLU A 94 -32.03 11.47 -2.08
CA GLU A 94 -32.99 10.36 -2.14
C GLU A 94 -32.67 9.25 -1.12
N VAL A 95 -31.38 8.97 -0.91
CA VAL A 95 -30.92 7.94 0.03
C VAL A 95 -31.02 8.43 1.47
N GLY A 96 -30.57 9.66 1.74
CA GLY A 96 -30.71 10.30 3.04
C GLY A 96 -32.17 10.40 3.49
N ARG A 97 -33.09 10.65 2.55
CA ARG A 97 -34.54 10.66 2.81
C ARG A 97 -35.09 9.27 3.15
N LEU A 98 -34.61 8.21 2.51
CA LEU A 98 -35.02 6.83 2.86
C LEU A 98 -34.45 6.37 4.21
N ASN A 99 -33.24 6.81 4.56
CA ASN A 99 -32.62 6.49 5.86
C ASN A 99 -33.23 7.27 7.04
N SER A 100 -34.07 8.28 6.79
CA SER A 100 -34.72 9.12 7.81
C SER A 100 -36.20 8.81 8.04
N ILE A 101 -36.74 7.80 7.36
CA ILE A 101 -38.10 7.25 7.51
C ILE A 101 -38.02 5.98 8.36
#